data_AF-A0A9W7DFI2-F1
#
_entry.id   AF-A0A9W7DFI2-F1
#
_cell.length_a   1.000
_cell.length_b   1.000
_cell.length_c   1.000
_cell.angle_alpha   90.00
_cell.angle_beta   90.00
_cell.angle_gamma   90.00
#
_symmetry.space_group_name_H-M   'P 1'
#
loop_
_entity.id
_entity.type
_entity.pdbx_description
1 polymer ?
#
loop_
_entity_poly.entity_id
_entity_poly.type
_entity_poly.pdbx_seq_one_letter_code
_entity_poly.pdbx_strand_id
1 'polypeptide(L)'
;MWKCGLIMISDVVQKENSDLVVVRISKSVFNNRDGSTTGGFLPGSHLRLGYQFKDWKFWALPSHPYSIASNYEDRSSQVELVVKKTRFQIVAGFEYSIHPHLPSALPLEFFQTVENISIVCGGSGLGFGLPIFNYFKEKMIKEGRDIKLNFIWITRNEGDLYLLNELAIHGVTVYVTNGNDFGQDQTQDQSEHQQRSSLGQHQDQGNSPFDDIELSSLPPNNTNNINNNDQEMPNDPPPYTEFAKPTTSLSPLPHESNSEQRDIDSVLSQELDTTSFENKIIRNVGRPNLSELLAEHSVKTIDYANKWVVSCGPRSLNCDCQKIAESELKCRYFTEDYAM
;
A
#
# COMPACT_ATOMS: atom_id res chain seq x y z
N MET A 1 -13.34 0.55 -22.52
CA MET A 1 -13.31 -0.92 -22.33
C MET A 1 -12.01 -1.25 -21.61
N TRP A 2 -12.09 -1.71 -20.35
CA TRP A 2 -10.89 -2.01 -19.55
C TRP A 2 -10.18 -3.23 -20.13
N LYS A 3 -8.91 -3.10 -20.54
CA LYS A 3 -8.11 -4.23 -21.02
C LYS A 3 -7.73 -5.10 -19.80
N CYS A 4 -8.50 -6.15 -19.54
CA CYS A 4 -8.08 -7.19 -18.60
C CYS A 4 -7.15 -8.16 -19.34
N GLY A 5 -6.00 -8.46 -18.73
CA GLY A 5 -5.03 -9.42 -19.25
C GLY A 5 -5.22 -10.80 -18.66
N LEU A 6 -4.58 -11.81 -19.25
CA LEU A 6 -4.30 -13.08 -18.59
C LEU A 6 -2.84 -13.09 -18.17
N ILE A 7 -2.58 -13.66 -17.00
CA ILE A 7 -1.24 -13.86 -16.48
C ILE A 7 -1.09 -15.28 -15.99
N MET A 8 0.11 -15.82 -16.11
CA MET A 8 0.48 -17.08 -15.48
C MET A 8 1.24 -16.76 -14.19
N ILE A 9 0.85 -17.40 -13.10
CA ILE A 9 1.62 -17.33 -11.84
C ILE A 9 2.85 -18.20 -12.01
N SER A 10 4.04 -17.59 -11.90
CA SER A 10 5.29 -18.32 -12.11
C SER A 10 5.63 -19.22 -10.94
N ASP A 11 5.39 -18.73 -9.72
CA ASP A 11 5.75 -19.46 -8.50
C ASP A 11 4.88 -19.00 -7.31
N VAL A 12 4.70 -19.90 -6.34
CA VAL A 12 4.01 -19.64 -5.08
C VAL A 12 4.82 -20.28 -3.95
N VAL A 13 5.51 -19.45 -3.17
CA VAL A 13 6.32 -19.90 -2.05
C VAL A 13 5.51 -19.85 -0.77
N GLN A 14 5.34 -21.02 -0.15
CA GLN A 14 4.61 -21.19 1.09
C GLN A 14 5.43 -22.01 2.09
N LYS A 15 5.31 -21.65 3.37
CA LYS A 15 5.87 -22.43 4.48
C LYS A 15 4.78 -23.07 5.32
N GLU A 16 5.08 -24.22 5.88
CA GLU A 16 4.25 -24.84 6.91
C GLU A 16 4.10 -23.89 8.11
N ASN A 17 2.91 -23.85 8.71
CA ASN A 17 2.56 -22.98 9.83
C ASN A 17 2.59 -21.48 9.56
N SER A 18 2.76 -21.00 8.32
CA SER A 18 2.56 -19.59 7.98
C SER A 18 1.17 -19.34 7.39
N ASP A 19 0.59 -18.18 7.69
CA ASP A 19 -0.66 -17.70 7.10
C ASP A 19 -0.43 -16.87 5.84
N LEU A 20 0.82 -16.56 5.53
CA LEU A 20 1.23 -15.76 4.40
C LEU A 20 1.91 -16.64 3.34
N VAL A 21 1.80 -16.21 2.08
CA VAL A 21 2.47 -16.81 0.93
C VAL A 21 3.07 -15.72 0.06
N VAL A 22 4.18 -16.03 -0.60
CA VAL A 22 4.76 -15.16 -1.64
C VAL A 22 4.29 -15.65 -2.98
N VAL A 23 3.67 -14.77 -3.76
CA VAL A 23 3.24 -15.06 -5.13
C VAL A 23 4.15 -14.30 -6.08
N ARG A 24 4.72 -15.01 -7.06
CA ARG A 24 5.60 -14.43 -8.07
C ARG A 24 4.93 -14.41 -9.44
N ILE A 25 5.01 -13.27 -10.10
CA ILE A 25 4.44 -13.01 -11.42
C ILE A 25 5.57 -12.48 -12.31
N SER A 26 5.61 -12.88 -13.59
CA SER A 26 6.60 -12.31 -14.52
C SER A 26 6.40 -10.81 -14.69
N LYS A 27 7.48 -10.04 -14.53
CA LYS A 27 7.48 -8.58 -14.71
C LYS A 27 7.17 -8.16 -16.15
N SER A 28 7.41 -9.04 -17.13
CA SER A 28 7.05 -8.82 -18.53
C SER A 28 5.54 -8.57 -18.75
N VAL A 29 4.70 -8.99 -17.80
CA VAL A 29 3.25 -8.71 -17.79
C VAL A 29 2.96 -7.21 -17.68
N PHE A 30 3.83 -6.46 -17.02
CA PHE A 30 3.66 -5.03 -16.75
C PHE A 30 4.30 -4.15 -17.82
N ASN A 31 5.10 -4.73 -18.71
CA ASN A 31 5.64 -4.00 -19.85
C ASN A 31 4.51 -3.69 -20.83
N ASN A 32 4.32 -2.42 -21.16
CA ASN A 32 3.29 -2.02 -22.12
C ASN A 32 3.52 -2.69 -23.48
N ARG A 33 2.42 -3.19 -24.08
CA ARG A 33 2.45 -3.83 -25.41
C ARG A 33 2.85 -2.88 -26.55
N ASP A 34 2.91 -1.58 -26.31
CA ASP A 34 3.32 -0.57 -27.29
C ASP A 34 4.84 -0.34 -27.32
N GLY A 35 5.61 -1.06 -26.49
CA GLY A 35 7.06 -0.88 -26.41
C GLY A 35 7.49 0.37 -25.62
N SER A 36 6.55 1.10 -25.00
CA SER A 36 6.87 2.21 -24.12
C SER A 36 7.36 1.67 -22.77
N THR A 37 8.63 1.93 -22.47
CA THR A 37 9.29 1.64 -21.18
C THR A 37 8.76 2.49 -20.01
N THR A 38 7.73 3.32 -20.21
CA THR A 38 7.12 4.16 -19.16
C THR A 38 6.18 3.42 -18.20
N GLY A 39 5.98 2.10 -18.35
CA GLY A 39 5.02 1.31 -17.57
C GLY A 39 5.50 0.85 -16.18
N GLY A 40 6.37 1.62 -15.51
CA GLY A 40 6.79 1.32 -14.14
C GLY A 40 5.66 1.56 -13.14
N PHE A 41 5.65 0.80 -12.04
CA PHE A 41 4.77 1.06 -10.90
C PHE A 41 5.59 1.69 -9.76
N LEU A 42 4.94 2.55 -8.98
CA LEU A 42 5.55 3.17 -7.81
C LEU A 42 5.38 2.27 -6.57
N PRO A 43 6.22 2.43 -5.53
CA PRO A 43 6.01 1.76 -4.26
C PRO A 43 4.60 2.00 -3.71
N GLY A 44 3.95 0.96 -3.19
CA GLY A 44 2.56 1.03 -2.75
C GLY A 44 1.53 1.00 -3.88
N SER A 45 1.90 0.55 -5.08
CA SER A 45 0.95 0.19 -6.15
C SER A 45 0.26 -1.14 -5.88
N HIS A 46 -0.94 -1.31 -6.43
CA HIS A 46 -1.75 -2.52 -6.29
C HIS A 46 -2.04 -3.15 -7.65
N LEU A 47 -2.42 -4.42 -7.64
CA LEU A 47 -3.05 -5.08 -8.78
C LEU A 47 -4.29 -5.84 -8.31
N ARG A 48 -5.13 -6.29 -9.26
CA ARG A 48 -6.22 -7.21 -8.93
C ARG A 48 -6.08 -8.52 -9.70
N LEU A 49 -6.20 -9.63 -8.99
CA LEU A 49 -6.29 -10.96 -9.58
C LEU A 49 -7.71 -11.49 -9.48
N GLY A 50 -8.17 -12.14 -10.54
CA GLY A 50 -9.46 -12.81 -10.60
C GLY A 50 -9.35 -14.16 -11.28
N TYR A 51 -10.46 -14.89 -11.35
CA TYR A 51 -10.53 -16.18 -12.04
C TYR A 51 -10.26 -16.04 -13.55
N GLN A 52 -9.97 -17.14 -14.23
CA GLN A 52 -9.80 -17.12 -15.69
C GLN A 52 -11.11 -16.77 -16.39
N PHE A 53 -11.05 -16.07 -17.53
CA PHE A 53 -12.25 -15.70 -18.31
C PHE A 53 -13.15 -16.89 -18.71
N LYS A 54 -12.59 -18.10 -18.79
CA LYS A 54 -13.31 -19.33 -19.11
C LYS A 54 -14.04 -19.93 -17.90
N ASP A 55 -13.66 -19.55 -16.69
CA ASP A 55 -14.34 -19.97 -15.47
C ASP A 55 -15.56 -19.08 -15.25
N TRP A 56 -16.73 -19.68 -15.02
CA TRP A 56 -17.96 -18.95 -14.71
C TRP A 56 -17.80 -18.04 -13.48
N LYS A 57 -16.90 -18.42 -12.55
CA LYS A 57 -16.57 -17.63 -11.36
C LYS A 57 -16.02 -16.26 -11.70
N PHE A 58 -15.38 -16.08 -12.86
CA PHE A 58 -14.90 -14.77 -13.30
C PHE A 58 -16.05 -13.75 -13.41
N TRP A 59 -17.24 -14.22 -13.81
CA TRP A 59 -18.42 -13.38 -13.98
C TRP A 59 -19.22 -13.22 -12.70
N ALA A 60 -19.12 -14.19 -11.78
CA ALA A 60 -19.94 -14.26 -10.58
C ALA A 60 -19.24 -13.78 -9.30
N LEU A 61 -17.90 -13.85 -9.25
CA LEU A 61 -17.11 -13.55 -8.06
C LEU A 61 -16.22 -12.32 -8.30
N PRO A 62 -16.00 -11.48 -7.26
CA PRO A 62 -15.16 -10.30 -7.39
C PRO A 62 -13.69 -10.67 -7.58
N SER A 63 -12.93 -9.79 -8.24
CA SER A 63 -11.47 -9.84 -8.22
C SER A 63 -10.91 -9.36 -6.88
N HIS A 64 -9.72 -9.83 -6.54
CA HIS A 64 -9.06 -9.61 -5.25
C HIS A 64 -7.88 -8.63 -5.41
N PRO A 65 -7.84 -7.54 -4.62
CA PRO A 65 -6.72 -6.60 -4.65
C PRO A 65 -5.50 -7.13 -3.90
N TYR A 66 -4.31 -6.85 -4.41
CA TYR A 66 -3.02 -7.18 -3.79
C TYR A 66 -2.03 -6.04 -3.97
N SER A 67 -1.30 -5.69 -2.91
CA SER A 67 -0.13 -4.83 -3.00
C SER A 67 1.02 -5.53 -3.71
N ILE A 68 1.73 -4.78 -4.54
CA ILE A 68 2.98 -5.21 -5.13
C ILE A 68 4.10 -5.01 -4.10
N ALA A 69 4.71 -6.10 -3.64
CA ALA A 69 5.69 -6.11 -2.56
C ALA A 69 7.15 -5.88 -3.02
N SER A 70 7.41 -5.98 -4.32
CA SER A 70 8.72 -5.71 -4.96
C SER A 70 8.81 -4.30 -5.51
N ASN A 71 10.01 -3.77 -5.77
CA ASN A 71 10.17 -2.49 -6.48
C ASN A 71 10.28 -2.68 -8.00
N TYR A 72 9.81 -1.71 -8.78
CA TYR A 72 9.92 -1.77 -10.24
C TYR A 72 11.37 -1.59 -10.73
N GLU A 73 12.22 -0.91 -9.96
CA GLU A 73 13.64 -0.72 -10.33
C GLU A 73 14.51 -1.95 -10.03
N ASP A 74 13.98 -2.91 -9.27
CA ASP A 74 14.71 -4.14 -8.96
C ASP A 74 15.04 -4.92 -10.23
N ARG A 75 16.27 -5.45 -10.27
CA ARG A 75 16.78 -6.28 -11.39
C ARG A 75 16.05 -7.63 -11.53
N SER A 76 15.19 -7.98 -10.56
CA SER A 76 14.36 -9.17 -10.64
C SER A 76 13.46 -9.12 -11.88
N SER A 77 13.37 -10.25 -12.58
CA SER A 77 12.42 -10.46 -13.68
C SER A 77 11.00 -10.74 -13.18
N GLN A 78 10.80 -10.76 -11.86
CA GLN A 78 9.54 -11.09 -11.21
C GLN A 78 9.03 -9.94 -10.34
N VAL A 79 7.71 -9.86 -10.26
CA VAL A 79 6.95 -9.05 -9.33
C VAL A 79 6.46 -9.97 -8.22
N GLU A 80 6.63 -9.54 -6.98
CA GLU A 80 6.30 -10.33 -5.79
C GLU A 80 5.08 -9.74 -5.09
N LEU A 81 4.20 -10.60 -4.60
CA LEU A 81 3.05 -10.24 -3.78
C LEU A 81 3.15 -10.99 -2.45
N VAL A 82 2.83 -10.32 -1.34
CA VAL A 82 2.63 -10.97 -0.03
C VAL A 82 1.13 -11.16 0.18
N VAL A 83 0.69 -12.41 0.15
CA VAL A 83 -0.73 -12.76 0.15
C VAL A 83 -1.08 -13.54 1.41
N LYS A 84 -2.16 -13.13 2.08
CA LYS A 84 -2.74 -13.93 3.15
C LYS A 84 -3.54 -15.09 2.57
N LYS A 85 -3.41 -16.28 3.14
CA LYS A 85 -4.22 -17.44 2.75
C LYS A 85 -5.70 -17.13 3.01
N THR A 86 -6.50 -17.13 1.94
CA THR A 86 -7.96 -16.98 2.00
C THR A 86 -8.64 -18.13 1.26
N ARG A 87 -9.96 -18.03 1.04
CA ARG A 87 -10.71 -18.97 0.19
C ARG A 87 -10.29 -18.88 -1.29
N PHE A 88 -9.80 -17.72 -1.73
CA PHE A 88 -9.22 -17.57 -3.06
C PHE A 88 -7.75 -17.99 -3.01
N GLN A 89 -7.47 -19.19 -3.51
CA GLN A 89 -6.12 -19.76 -3.53
C GLN A 89 -5.45 -19.48 -4.87
N ILE A 90 -4.23 -18.95 -4.78
CA ILE A 90 -3.37 -18.70 -5.94
C ILE A 90 -2.44 -19.90 -6.10
N VAL A 91 -2.43 -20.49 -7.29
CA VAL A 91 -1.68 -21.72 -7.61
C VAL A 91 -0.69 -21.43 -8.73
N ALA A 92 0.57 -21.87 -8.56
CA ALA A 92 1.60 -21.75 -9.59
C ALA A 92 1.23 -22.53 -10.86
N GLY A 93 1.58 -21.99 -12.03
CA GLY A 93 1.28 -22.58 -13.34
C GLY A 93 -0.17 -22.37 -13.81
N PHE A 94 -1.05 -21.80 -12.99
CA PHE A 94 -2.41 -21.46 -13.39
C PHE A 94 -2.48 -20.05 -13.97
N GLU A 95 -3.36 -19.87 -14.96
CA GLU A 95 -3.69 -18.56 -15.48
C GLU A 95 -4.70 -17.85 -14.57
N TYR A 96 -4.61 -16.52 -14.48
CA TYR A 96 -5.55 -15.66 -13.76
C TYR A 96 -5.85 -14.41 -14.59
N SER A 97 -7.02 -13.81 -14.41
CA SER A 97 -7.29 -12.49 -14.96
C SER A 97 -6.54 -11.44 -14.13
N ILE A 98 -5.81 -10.54 -14.79
CA ILE A 98 -5.18 -9.38 -14.16
C ILE A 98 -5.88 -8.10 -14.59
N HIS A 99 -6.17 -7.22 -13.64
CA HIS A 99 -6.42 -5.82 -13.94
C HIS A 99 -5.10 -5.05 -13.89
N PRO A 100 -4.88 -4.08 -14.79
CA PRO A 100 -3.68 -3.25 -14.79
C PRO A 100 -3.37 -2.70 -13.39
N HIS A 101 -2.10 -2.50 -13.09
CA HIS A 101 -1.71 -2.00 -11.78
C HIS A 101 -2.39 -0.64 -11.53
N LEU A 102 -2.92 -0.49 -10.32
CA LEU A 102 -3.42 0.76 -9.81
C LEU A 102 -2.21 1.63 -9.41
N PRO A 103 -2.28 2.95 -9.65
CA PRO A 103 -1.22 3.86 -9.23
C PRO A 103 -0.99 3.74 -7.72
N SER A 104 0.20 4.14 -7.27
CA SER A 104 0.51 4.16 -5.85
C SER A 104 -0.57 4.94 -5.09
N ALA A 105 -0.98 4.39 -3.95
CA ALA A 105 -1.92 5.07 -3.07
C ALA A 105 -1.28 6.32 -2.41
N LEU A 106 0.05 6.44 -2.45
CA LEU A 106 0.81 7.57 -1.92
C LEU A 106 1.00 8.68 -2.98
N PRO A 107 0.88 9.96 -2.60
CA PRO A 107 1.08 11.08 -3.50
C PRO A 107 2.56 11.21 -3.91
N LEU A 108 2.86 11.79 -5.08
CA LEU A 108 4.26 11.91 -5.56
C LEU A 108 5.11 12.77 -4.61
N GLU A 109 4.50 13.77 -3.99
CA GLU A 109 5.12 14.68 -3.03
C GLU A 109 5.66 13.92 -1.81
N PHE A 110 5.03 12.80 -1.42
CA PHE A 110 5.51 11.94 -0.34
C PHE A 110 6.92 11.43 -0.64
N PHE A 111 7.17 10.90 -1.84
CA PHE A 111 8.47 10.36 -2.22
C PHE A 111 9.56 11.43 -2.33
N GLN A 112 9.18 12.68 -2.61
CA GLN A 112 10.11 13.79 -2.77
C GLN A 112 10.50 14.42 -1.42
N THR A 113 9.53 14.60 -0.52
CA THR A 113 9.67 15.46 0.67
C THR A 113 9.97 14.72 1.96
N VAL A 114 9.84 13.39 2.01
CA VAL A 114 10.09 12.61 3.24
C VAL A 114 11.55 12.77 3.71
N GLU A 115 11.69 13.14 4.99
CA GLU A 115 12.97 13.17 5.72
C GLU A 115 12.96 12.23 6.93
N ASN A 116 11.78 11.93 7.47
CA ASN A 116 11.62 10.99 8.58
C ASN A 116 10.33 10.19 8.39
N ILE A 117 10.46 8.88 8.30
CA ILE A 117 9.33 8.00 8.03
C ILE A 117 9.36 6.80 8.97
N SER A 118 8.20 6.53 9.56
CA SER A 118 7.91 5.28 10.29
C SER A 118 6.84 4.50 9.54
N ILE A 119 7.18 3.28 9.14
CA ILE A 119 6.29 2.35 8.45
C ILE A 119 5.86 1.28 9.46
N VAL A 120 4.55 1.06 9.62
CA VAL A 120 3.99 0.10 10.57
C VAL A 120 3.05 -0.86 9.86
N CYS A 121 3.44 -2.12 9.75
CA CYS A 121 2.66 -3.15 9.05
C CYS A 121 2.13 -4.22 10.00
N GLY A 122 0.90 -4.67 9.78
CA GLY A 122 0.29 -5.80 10.47
C GLY A 122 0.03 -6.97 9.50
N GLY A 123 0.57 -8.15 9.79
CA GLY A 123 0.37 -9.36 8.99
C GLY A 123 0.75 -9.16 7.52
N SER A 124 -0.19 -9.40 6.59
CA SER A 124 0.01 -9.22 5.15
C SER A 124 0.17 -7.77 4.70
N GLY A 125 -0.10 -6.78 5.57
CA GLY A 125 0.20 -5.38 5.29
C GLY A 125 1.68 -5.11 5.00
N LEU A 126 2.55 -6.09 5.30
CA LEU A 126 3.94 -6.15 4.85
C LEU A 126 4.06 -5.94 3.33
N GLY A 127 3.13 -6.48 2.53
CA GLY A 127 3.15 -6.33 1.07
C GLY A 127 3.05 -4.88 0.61
N PHE A 128 2.43 -3.99 1.39
CA PHE A 128 2.35 -2.56 1.11
C PHE A 128 3.57 -1.79 1.64
N GLY A 129 3.96 -2.05 2.90
CA GLY A 129 5.04 -1.29 3.54
C GLY A 129 6.44 -1.62 3.04
N LEU A 130 6.68 -2.87 2.65
CA LEU A 130 7.98 -3.34 2.19
C LEU A 130 8.53 -2.58 0.97
N PRO A 131 7.80 -2.39 -0.14
CA PRO A 131 8.32 -1.63 -1.29
C PRO A 131 8.63 -0.16 -0.92
N ILE A 132 7.83 0.44 -0.03
CA ILE A 132 8.06 1.82 0.45
C ILE A 132 9.35 1.88 1.26
N PHE A 133 9.56 0.91 2.16
CA PHE A 133 10.79 0.80 2.93
C PHE A 133 12.01 0.61 2.02
N ASN A 134 11.95 -0.32 1.08
CA ASN A 134 13.04 -0.60 0.15
C ASN A 134 13.37 0.61 -0.72
N TYR A 135 12.35 1.36 -1.16
CA TYR A 135 12.54 2.60 -1.92
C TYR A 135 13.37 3.62 -1.13
N PHE A 136 12.98 3.94 0.11
CA PHE A 136 13.72 4.92 0.91
C PHE A 136 15.09 4.41 1.35
N LYS A 137 15.21 3.12 1.66
CA LYS A 137 16.50 2.48 1.95
C LYS A 137 17.47 2.64 0.78
N GLU A 138 17.00 2.41 -0.45
CA GLU A 138 17.80 2.61 -1.65
C GLU A 138 18.22 4.07 -1.84
N LYS A 139 17.29 5.02 -1.62
CA LYS A 139 17.59 6.47 -1.68
C LYS A 139 18.62 6.90 -0.64
N MET A 140 18.59 6.32 0.55
CA MET A 140 19.61 6.57 1.57
C MET A 140 20.99 6.08 1.12
N ILE A 141 21.08 4.84 0.64
CA ILE A 141 22.35 4.19 0.31
C ILE A 141 22.95 4.75 -0.99
N LYS A 142 22.15 4.85 -2.07
CA LYS A 142 22.65 5.21 -3.41
C LYS A 142 22.75 6.71 -3.62
N GLU A 143 21.81 7.49 -3.08
CA GLU A 143 21.76 8.95 -3.29
C GLU A 143 22.30 9.74 -2.11
N GLY A 144 22.63 9.08 -0.99
CA GLY A 144 23.16 9.73 0.21
C GLY A 144 22.15 10.68 0.86
N ARG A 145 20.84 10.47 0.65
CA ARG A 145 19.81 11.30 1.30
C ARG A 145 19.78 11.00 2.80
N ASP A 146 19.77 12.05 3.63
CA ASP A 146 19.62 11.91 5.08
C ASP A 146 18.16 11.66 5.48
N ILE A 147 17.69 10.43 5.25
CA ILE A 147 16.34 10.00 5.61
C ILE A 147 16.42 9.17 6.88
N LYS A 148 15.60 9.49 7.89
CA LYS A 148 15.42 8.66 9.07
C LYS A 148 14.33 7.63 8.76
N LEU A 149 14.70 6.35 8.72
CA LEU A 149 13.83 5.26 8.30
C LEU A 149 13.62 4.28 9.46
N ASN A 150 12.36 4.01 9.80
CA ASN A 150 11.97 2.99 10.76
C ASN A 150 10.88 2.10 10.15
N PHE A 151 11.06 0.78 10.28
CA PHE A 151 10.07 -0.18 9.81
C PHE A 151 9.75 -1.19 10.90
N ILE A 152 8.50 -1.16 11.34
CA ILE A 152 7.91 -2.04 12.33
C ILE A 152 6.96 -3.00 11.62
N TRP A 153 7.17 -4.29 11.78
CA TRP A 153 6.24 -5.32 11.32
C TRP A 153 5.70 -6.12 12.49
N ILE A 154 4.39 -6.27 12.58
CA ILE A 154 3.68 -6.97 13.65
C ILE A 154 2.98 -8.18 13.03
N THR A 155 3.31 -9.38 13.50
CA THR A 155 2.59 -10.60 13.12
C THR A 155 2.13 -11.37 14.37
N ARG A 156 1.09 -12.17 14.22
CA ARG A 156 0.64 -13.12 15.26
C ARG A 156 1.27 -14.49 15.09
N ASN A 157 1.78 -14.78 13.90
CA ASN A 157 2.23 -16.10 13.52
C ASN A 157 3.73 -16.09 13.30
N GLU A 158 4.47 -16.82 14.15
CA GLU A 158 5.92 -16.95 14.02
C GLU A 158 6.33 -17.63 12.71
N GLY A 159 5.45 -18.48 12.15
CA GLY A 159 5.65 -19.10 10.84
C GLY A 159 5.91 -18.09 9.74
N ASP A 160 5.29 -16.90 9.81
CA ASP A 160 5.42 -15.82 8.82
C ASP A 160 6.83 -15.22 8.75
N LEU A 161 7.67 -15.40 9.78
CA LEU A 161 9.04 -14.88 9.79
C LEU A 161 9.91 -15.41 8.64
N TYR A 162 9.49 -16.49 7.98
CA TYR A 162 10.18 -16.99 6.79
C TYR A 162 10.26 -15.97 5.65
N LEU A 163 9.29 -15.05 5.59
CA LEU A 163 9.25 -13.95 4.61
C LEU A 163 10.49 -13.07 4.69
N LEU A 164 11.10 -12.91 5.87
CA LEU A 164 12.31 -12.12 6.02
C LEU A 164 13.46 -12.67 5.17
N ASN A 165 13.58 -14.00 5.10
CA ASN A 165 14.59 -14.65 4.29
C ASN A 165 14.16 -14.75 2.82
N GLU A 166 12.89 -15.11 2.58
CA GLU A 166 12.38 -15.34 1.22
C GLU A 166 12.40 -14.06 0.37
N LEU A 167 12.13 -12.91 0.98
CA LEU A 167 12.11 -11.60 0.31
C LEU A 167 13.37 -10.78 0.58
N ALA A 168 14.42 -11.39 1.17
CA ALA A 168 15.68 -10.73 1.55
C ALA A 168 15.47 -9.40 2.31
N ILE A 169 14.55 -9.39 3.27
CA ILE A 169 14.19 -8.22 4.06
C ILE A 169 15.25 -8.02 5.13
N HIS A 170 15.77 -6.80 5.23
CA HIS A 170 16.82 -6.42 6.18
C HIS A 170 16.52 -5.04 6.76
N GLY A 171 16.65 -4.88 8.08
CA GLY A 171 16.50 -3.61 8.80
C GLY A 171 15.12 -3.39 9.39
N VAL A 172 14.37 -4.47 9.62
CA VAL A 172 13.00 -4.42 10.13
C VAL A 172 12.95 -4.88 11.58
N THR A 173 12.20 -4.14 12.40
CA THR A 173 11.86 -4.59 13.75
C THR A 173 10.56 -5.36 13.72
N VAL A 174 10.62 -6.64 14.04
CA VAL A 174 9.48 -7.56 13.98
C VAL A 174 8.98 -7.90 15.38
N TYR A 175 7.69 -7.69 15.61
CA TYR A 175 6.99 -8.05 16.84
C TYR A 175 6.09 -9.26 16.59
N VAL A 176 6.39 -10.39 17.22
CA VAL A 176 5.55 -11.60 17.19
C VAL A 176 4.64 -11.58 18.42
N THR A 177 3.37 -11.27 18.18
CA THR A 177 2.35 -11.13 19.22
C THR A 177 1.63 -12.45 19.47
N ASN A 178 1.63 -12.94 20.71
CA ASN A 178 0.94 -14.19 21.02
C ASN A 178 -0.58 -13.99 20.96
N GLY A 179 -1.29 -14.89 20.28
CA GLY A 179 -2.74 -14.85 20.17
C GLY A 179 -3.50 -15.01 21.50
N ASN A 180 -2.81 -15.39 22.58
CA ASN A 180 -3.41 -15.70 23.87
C ASN A 180 -3.71 -14.46 24.74
N ASP A 181 -3.10 -13.30 24.46
CA ASP A 181 -3.24 -12.09 25.31
C ASP A 181 -4.27 -11.08 24.80
N PHE A 182 -5.03 -11.38 23.73
CA PHE A 182 -6.08 -10.49 23.23
C PHE A 182 -7.43 -10.62 23.96
N GLY A 183 -7.45 -11.26 25.13
CA GLY A 183 -8.62 -11.36 26.00
C GLY A 183 -8.56 -10.35 27.13
N GLN A 184 -9.50 -9.41 27.15
CA GLN A 184 -9.79 -8.42 28.19
C GLN A 184 -9.09 -7.06 28.06
N ASP A 185 -9.45 -6.29 27.04
CA ASP A 185 -9.64 -4.84 27.27
C ASP A 185 -10.90 -4.32 26.56
N GLN A 186 -11.96 -4.29 27.35
CA GLN A 186 -12.97 -3.23 27.46
C GLN A 186 -13.74 -2.80 26.21
N THR A 187 -14.84 -3.51 25.98
CA THR A 187 -16.08 -2.91 25.46
C THR A 187 -16.78 -2.20 26.62
N GLN A 188 -16.48 -0.92 26.84
CA GLN A 188 -17.21 -0.07 27.77
C GLN A 188 -17.48 1.29 27.12
N ASP A 189 -18.19 1.28 25.99
CA ASP A 189 -18.65 2.49 25.30
C ASP A 189 -20.02 2.29 24.64
N GLN A 190 -20.92 1.58 25.33
CA GLN A 190 -22.35 1.52 24.98
C GLN A 190 -23.21 1.51 26.24
N SER A 191 -23.29 2.62 26.98
CA SER A 191 -24.38 2.86 27.93
C SER A 191 -24.55 4.33 28.34
N GLU A 192 -24.62 5.25 27.38
CA GLU A 192 -25.08 6.63 27.65
C GLU A 192 -26.12 7.17 26.64
N HIS A 193 -26.92 6.29 26.02
CA HIS A 193 -28.05 6.71 25.18
C HIS A 193 -29.35 5.95 25.50
N GLN A 194 -29.70 5.87 26.80
CA GLN A 194 -31.02 5.40 27.25
C GLN A 194 -31.64 6.22 28.39
N GLN A 195 -31.31 7.51 28.48
CA GLN A 195 -32.05 8.44 29.36
C GLN A 195 -32.47 9.71 28.60
N ARG A 196 -33.44 9.57 27.69
CA ARG A 196 -34.32 10.68 27.26
C ARG A 196 -35.52 10.21 26.45
N SER A 197 -36.45 9.52 27.10
CA SER A 197 -37.81 9.35 26.57
C SER A 197 -38.78 8.90 27.67
N SER A 198 -39.19 9.85 28.51
CA SER A 198 -40.34 9.68 29.40
C SER A 198 -40.98 11.02 29.72
N LEU A 199 -41.83 11.51 28.81
CA LEU A 199 -43.00 12.32 29.15
C LEU A 199 -43.93 12.42 27.92
N GLY A 200 -45.17 11.97 28.05
CA GLY A 200 -46.20 12.14 27.03
C GLY A 200 -47.15 10.96 26.90
N GLN A 201 -47.99 10.74 27.90
CA GLN A 201 -49.22 9.95 27.75
C GLN A 201 -50.22 10.74 26.90
N HIS A 202 -50.82 10.10 25.90
CA HIS A 202 -52.24 10.29 25.59
C HIS A 202 -52.80 9.04 24.91
N GLN A 203 -53.92 8.57 25.47
CA GLN A 203 -54.76 7.49 24.98
C GLN A 203 -55.52 7.94 23.74
N ASP A 204 -55.72 7.05 22.76
CA ASP A 204 -57.05 6.80 22.21
C ASP A 204 -57.15 5.48 21.43
N GLN A 205 -58.31 4.84 21.54
CA GLN A 205 -58.69 3.55 20.97
C GLN A 205 -59.35 3.72 19.59
N GLY A 206 -59.20 2.76 18.67
CA GLY A 206 -60.09 2.64 17.51
C GLY A 206 -59.65 1.62 16.44
N ASN A 207 -60.48 0.60 16.24
CA ASN A 207 -60.44 -0.45 15.21
C ASN A 207 -60.09 0.00 13.76
N SER A 208 -59.31 -0.81 13.03
CA SER A 208 -59.78 -1.69 11.92
C SER A 208 -58.62 -2.34 11.13
N PRO A 209 -58.84 -3.48 10.46
CA PRO A 209 -57.82 -4.18 9.66
C PRO A 209 -57.91 -3.85 8.16
N PHE A 210 -56.80 -4.08 7.46
CA PHE A 210 -56.54 -4.03 6.00
C PHE A 210 -55.99 -2.73 5.40
N ASP A 211 -54.93 -2.96 4.62
CA ASP A 211 -54.41 -2.27 3.43
C ASP A 211 -53.95 -0.80 3.53
N ASP A 212 -52.65 -0.58 3.36
CA ASP A 212 -52.09 0.04 2.15
C ASP A 212 -50.57 0.27 2.28
N ILE A 213 -49.83 -0.27 1.31
CA ILE A 213 -48.41 0.01 1.09
C ILE A 213 -48.34 1.31 0.27
N GLU A 214 -48.11 2.44 0.93
CA GLU A 214 -47.77 3.69 0.25
C GLU A 214 -46.26 3.79 0.00
N LEU A 215 -45.91 3.81 -1.29
CA LEU A 215 -44.61 4.21 -1.80
C LEU A 215 -44.38 5.70 -1.49
N SER A 216 -43.44 6.00 -0.61
CA SER A 216 -42.99 7.38 -0.36
C SER A 216 -42.22 7.93 -1.58
N SER A 217 -42.83 8.90 -2.24
CA SER A 217 -42.27 9.74 -3.31
C SER A 217 -41.16 10.67 -2.79
N LEU A 218 -40.08 10.79 -3.58
CA LEU A 218 -38.93 11.66 -3.37
C LEU A 218 -39.33 13.16 -3.40
N PRO A 219 -38.69 14.04 -2.61
CA PRO A 219 -38.96 15.47 -2.61
C PRO A 219 -38.44 16.17 -3.89
N PRO A 220 -39.08 17.27 -4.31
CA PRO A 220 -38.74 18.01 -5.52
C PRO A 220 -37.45 18.82 -5.34
N ASN A 221 -36.60 18.77 -6.36
CA ASN A 221 -35.38 19.57 -6.47
C ASN A 221 -35.74 21.04 -6.71
N ASN A 222 -35.22 21.90 -5.84
CA ASN A 222 -35.46 23.33 -5.85
C ASN A 222 -34.52 24.01 -6.86
N THR A 223 -35.07 24.45 -7.99
CA THR A 223 -34.40 25.26 -9.01
C THR A 223 -34.34 26.72 -8.57
N ASN A 224 -33.14 27.27 -8.40
CA ASN A 224 -32.93 28.72 -8.36
C ASN A 224 -31.76 29.13 -9.26
N ASN A 225 -32.14 29.73 -10.39
CA ASN A 225 -31.52 30.83 -11.13
C ASN A 225 -30.01 31.05 -10.99
N ILE A 226 -29.29 30.68 -12.06
CA ILE A 226 -28.01 31.31 -12.43
C ILE A 226 -28.28 32.16 -13.68
N ASN A 227 -27.99 33.45 -13.55
CA ASN A 227 -28.06 34.44 -14.61
C ASN A 227 -27.09 34.10 -15.75
N ASN A 228 -27.61 34.21 -16.97
CA ASN A 228 -26.86 34.24 -18.21
C ASN A 228 -25.94 35.47 -18.25
N ASN A 229 -24.67 35.24 -18.51
CA ASN A 229 -23.84 36.19 -19.25
C ASN A 229 -23.10 35.40 -20.32
N ASP A 230 -23.59 35.55 -21.54
CA ASP A 230 -22.96 35.05 -22.76
C ASP A 230 -21.65 35.81 -22.99
N GLN A 231 -20.54 35.09 -22.91
CA GLN A 231 -19.31 35.47 -23.59
C GLN A 231 -18.89 34.29 -24.46
N GLU A 232 -19.18 34.43 -25.76
CA GLU A 232 -18.63 33.60 -26.82
C GLU A 232 -17.09 33.58 -26.72
N MET A 233 -16.53 32.38 -26.56
CA MET A 233 -15.11 32.13 -26.75
C MET A 233 -14.93 31.20 -27.96
N PRO A 234 -14.02 31.52 -28.89
CA PRO A 234 -13.81 30.72 -30.09
C PRO A 234 -13.14 29.38 -29.75
N ASN A 235 -13.68 28.32 -30.35
CA ASN A 235 -13.07 27.00 -30.44
C ASN A 235 -11.83 27.08 -31.33
N ASP A 236 -10.64 26.96 -30.76
CA ASP A 236 -9.48 26.36 -31.43
C ASP A 236 -8.53 25.78 -30.36
N PRO A 237 -8.18 24.49 -30.43
CA PRO A 237 -7.12 23.94 -29.58
C PRO A 237 -5.77 24.52 -29.99
N PRO A 238 -4.89 24.89 -29.05
CA PRO A 238 -3.56 25.35 -29.39
C PRO A 238 -2.77 24.22 -30.09
N PRO A 239 -1.96 24.52 -31.11
CA PRO A 239 -1.12 23.53 -31.76
C PRO A 239 -0.10 22.99 -30.76
N TYR A 240 0.00 21.65 -30.72
CA TYR A 240 1.07 20.95 -30.02
C TYR A 240 2.42 21.52 -30.46
N THR A 241 3.14 22.12 -29.52
CA THR A 241 4.50 22.60 -29.73
C THR A 241 5.41 21.37 -29.79
N GLU A 242 5.81 21.02 -30.99
CA GLU A 242 6.79 19.98 -31.29
C GLU A 242 8.13 20.38 -30.64
N PHE A 243 8.53 19.68 -29.57
CA PHE A 243 9.82 19.93 -28.93
C PHE A 243 10.94 19.61 -29.94
N ALA A 244 11.68 20.65 -30.30
CA ALA A 244 12.84 20.58 -31.17
C ALA A 244 13.86 19.57 -30.63
N LYS A 245 14.23 18.61 -31.49
CA LYS A 245 15.38 17.72 -31.30
C LYS A 245 16.65 18.56 -31.16
N PRO A 246 17.49 18.37 -30.13
CA PRO A 246 18.84 18.94 -30.13
C PRO A 246 19.68 18.17 -31.14
N THR A 247 19.92 18.78 -32.30
CA THR A 247 20.98 18.37 -33.22
C THR A 247 22.29 18.91 -32.66
N THR A 248 23.04 18.06 -31.96
CA THR A 248 24.44 18.35 -31.63
C THR A 248 25.29 17.19 -32.15
N SER A 249 25.77 17.34 -33.38
CA SER A 249 26.84 16.53 -33.92
C SER A 249 28.16 17.00 -33.30
N LEU A 250 28.61 16.31 -32.25
CA LEU A 250 29.98 16.37 -31.78
C LEU A 250 30.66 15.03 -32.07
N SER A 251 31.76 15.14 -32.80
CA SER A 251 32.64 14.05 -33.23
C SER A 251 33.17 13.25 -32.04
N PRO A 252 33.31 11.91 -32.14
CA PRO A 252 33.91 11.12 -31.07
C PRO A 252 35.42 11.33 -31.02
N LEU A 253 35.93 11.75 -29.85
CA LEU A 253 37.34 11.56 -29.47
C LEU A 253 37.55 10.09 -29.07
N PRO A 254 38.71 9.49 -29.38
CA PRO A 254 38.98 8.11 -29.04
C PRO A 254 39.21 7.99 -27.52
N HIS A 255 38.28 7.36 -26.82
CA HIS A 255 38.46 6.96 -25.43
C HIS A 255 39.16 5.61 -25.38
N GLU A 256 40.38 5.62 -24.82
CA GLU A 256 41.13 4.44 -24.45
C GLU A 256 40.33 3.57 -23.47
N SER A 257 40.37 2.26 -23.71
CA SER A 257 39.68 1.22 -22.97
C SER A 257 40.28 1.02 -21.58
N ASN A 258 39.63 1.59 -20.56
CA ASN A 258 39.77 1.15 -19.16
C ASN A 258 38.58 0.26 -18.79
N SER A 259 38.71 -1.03 -19.07
CA SER A 259 37.74 -2.08 -18.71
C SER A 259 37.94 -2.65 -17.32
N GLU A 260 39.01 -2.31 -16.60
CA GLU A 260 39.33 -2.92 -15.29
C GLU A 260 38.91 -2.07 -14.08
N GLN A 261 38.55 -0.79 -14.27
CA GLN A 261 38.20 0.10 -13.15
C GLN A 261 36.73 0.01 -12.70
N ARG A 262 35.83 -0.62 -13.48
CA ARG A 262 34.38 -0.69 -13.14
C ARG A 262 34.00 -1.81 -12.18
N ASP A 263 34.84 -2.83 -12.03
CA ASP A 263 34.53 -3.97 -11.17
C ASP A 263 34.85 -3.69 -9.69
N ILE A 264 35.77 -2.76 -9.40
CA ILE A 264 36.18 -2.44 -8.03
C ILE A 264 35.14 -1.55 -7.32
N ASP A 265 34.57 -0.56 -8.02
CA ASP A 265 33.54 0.31 -7.44
C ASP A 265 32.21 -0.42 -7.18
N SER A 266 31.91 -1.47 -7.96
CA SER A 266 30.74 -2.33 -7.76
C SER A 266 30.85 -3.21 -6.51
N VAL A 267 32.07 -3.64 -6.15
CA VAL A 267 32.31 -4.50 -4.98
C VAL A 267 32.43 -3.65 -3.71
N LEU A 268 33.06 -2.49 -3.78
CA LEU A 268 33.21 -1.58 -2.63
C LEU A 268 31.88 -0.93 -2.20
N SER A 269 30.96 -0.71 -3.14
CA SER A 269 29.60 -0.21 -2.86
C SER A 269 28.66 -1.30 -2.30
N GLN A 270 29.04 -2.57 -2.31
CA GLN A 270 28.26 -3.67 -1.72
C GLN A 270 28.66 -4.00 -0.27
N GLU A 271 29.88 -3.66 0.15
CA GLU A 271 30.36 -3.91 1.52
C GLU A 271 30.09 -2.75 2.50
N LEU A 272 29.90 -1.53 1.98
CA LEU A 272 29.43 -0.42 2.81
C LEU A 272 27.91 -0.58 3.03
N ASP A 273 27.54 -0.91 4.27
CA ASP A 273 26.21 -0.69 4.88
C ASP A 273 25.22 -1.87 4.96
N THR A 274 25.61 -3.12 4.64
CA THR A 274 24.74 -4.29 4.94
C THR A 274 24.71 -4.67 6.41
N THR A 275 25.73 -4.30 7.20
CA THR A 275 25.81 -4.58 8.64
C THR A 275 24.90 -3.68 9.50
N SER A 276 24.39 -2.55 8.98
CA SER A 276 23.53 -1.64 9.75
C SER A 276 22.05 -2.02 9.76
N PHE A 277 21.61 -2.89 8.84
CA PHE A 277 20.22 -3.28 8.67
C PHE A 277 19.97 -4.72 9.11
N GLU A 278 20.42 -5.11 10.31
CA GLU A 278 20.00 -6.39 10.89
C GLU A 278 18.52 -6.34 11.32
N ASN A 279 17.80 -7.44 11.11
CA ASN A 279 16.43 -7.56 11.59
C ASN A 279 16.42 -7.79 13.10
N LYS A 280 15.60 -7.01 13.81
CA LYS A 280 15.38 -7.19 15.25
C LYS A 280 14.07 -7.92 15.47
N ILE A 281 14.11 -9.15 16.00
CA ILE A 281 12.89 -9.94 16.24
C ILE A 281 12.59 -10.03 17.73
N ILE A 282 11.42 -9.54 18.12
CA ILE A 282 10.92 -9.53 19.50
C ILE A 282 9.74 -10.49 19.57
N ARG A 283 9.84 -11.51 20.42
CA ARG A 283 8.86 -12.62 20.52
C ARG A 283 8.10 -12.58 21.82
N ASN A 284 6.93 -13.25 21.82
CA ASN A 284 6.12 -13.48 23.01
C ASN A 284 5.77 -12.19 23.75
N VAL A 285 5.55 -11.13 22.99
CA VAL A 285 5.14 -9.83 23.50
C VAL A 285 3.65 -9.64 23.25
N GLY A 286 2.98 -8.92 24.15
CA GLY A 286 1.65 -8.40 23.86
C GLY A 286 1.68 -7.37 22.74
N ARG A 287 0.61 -6.59 22.60
CA ARG A 287 0.57 -5.47 21.66
C ARG A 287 1.73 -4.49 21.97
N PRO A 288 2.61 -4.15 21.01
CA PRO A 288 3.71 -3.23 21.27
C PRO A 288 3.19 -1.82 21.60
N ASN A 289 3.92 -1.11 22.46
CA ASN A 289 3.64 0.30 22.78
C ASN A 289 4.04 1.19 21.61
N LEU A 290 3.13 1.37 20.65
CA LEU A 290 3.39 2.13 19.43
C LEU A 290 3.70 3.61 19.69
N SER A 291 3.12 4.20 20.75
CA SER A 291 3.38 5.60 21.11
C SER A 291 4.86 5.80 21.40
N GLU A 292 5.44 4.95 22.25
CA GLU A 292 6.86 4.99 22.61
C GLU A 292 7.77 4.73 21.40
N LEU A 293 7.48 3.69 20.63
CA LEU A 293 8.30 3.29 19.46
C LEU A 293 8.32 4.36 18.37
N LEU A 294 7.18 5.00 18.11
CA LEU A 294 7.09 6.06 17.11
C LEU A 294 7.66 7.38 17.65
N ALA A 295 7.48 7.69 18.94
CA ALA A 295 8.05 8.87 19.57
C ALA A 295 9.58 8.85 19.51
N GLU A 296 10.22 7.73 19.87
CA GLU A 296 11.68 7.56 19.83
C GLU A 296 12.25 7.89 18.44
N HIS A 297 11.57 7.45 17.39
CA HIS A 297 11.99 7.71 16.02
C HIS A 297 11.71 9.15 15.54
N SER A 298 10.58 9.73 15.96
CA SER A 298 10.11 11.04 15.49
C SER A 298 11.01 12.21 15.92
N VAL A 299 11.75 12.06 17.03
CA VAL A 299 12.62 13.11 17.59
C VAL A 299 13.89 13.32 16.74
N LYS A 300 14.19 12.40 15.82
CA LYS A 300 15.42 12.45 14.99
C LYS A 300 15.45 13.60 13.98
N THR A 301 14.34 14.30 13.74
CA THR A 301 14.27 15.46 12.84
C THR A 301 13.46 16.61 13.46
N ILE A 302 13.77 17.84 13.07
CA ILE A 302 13.10 19.05 13.62
C ILE A 302 11.84 19.38 12.80
N ASP A 303 11.86 19.18 11.48
CA ASP A 303 10.76 19.54 10.61
C ASP A 303 9.58 18.55 10.72
N TYR A 304 8.41 19.04 11.12
CA TYR A 304 7.18 18.26 11.23
C TYR A 304 6.50 18.02 9.87
N ALA A 305 6.73 18.88 8.87
CA ALA A 305 6.08 18.78 7.57
C ALA A 305 6.57 17.58 6.74
N ASN A 306 7.79 17.13 7.02
CA ASN A 306 8.46 16.02 6.32
C ASN A 306 8.51 14.72 7.14
N LYS A 307 7.76 14.68 8.26
CA LYS A 307 7.55 13.49 9.10
C LYS A 307 6.30 12.74 8.65
N TRP A 308 6.44 11.44 8.44
CA TRP A 308 5.34 10.58 8.02
C TRP A 308 5.25 9.33 8.88
N VAL A 309 4.02 8.99 9.26
CA VAL A 309 3.65 7.65 9.72
C VAL A 309 2.81 7.00 8.64
N VAL A 310 3.25 5.84 8.17
CA VAL A 310 2.54 5.03 7.17
C VAL A 310 2.13 3.73 7.83
N SER A 311 0.85 3.37 7.81
CA SER A 311 0.41 2.08 8.37
C SER A 311 -0.49 1.26 7.46
N CYS A 312 -0.34 -0.05 7.54
CA CYS A 312 -1.17 -1.00 6.79
C CYS A 312 -1.35 -2.29 7.60
N GLY A 313 -2.59 -2.59 7.99
CA GLY A 313 -2.91 -3.76 8.80
C GLY A 313 -4.36 -3.72 9.30
N PRO A 314 -4.68 -4.44 10.39
CA PRO A 314 -6.01 -4.40 10.98
C PRO A 314 -6.45 -2.99 11.36
N ARG A 315 -7.76 -2.69 11.26
CA ARG A 315 -8.32 -1.36 11.59
C ARG A 315 -7.86 -0.83 12.96
N SER A 316 -7.77 -1.69 13.97
CA SER A 316 -7.28 -1.29 15.29
C SER A 316 -5.83 -0.78 15.27
N LEU A 317 -4.95 -1.39 14.46
CA LEU A 317 -3.58 -0.93 14.28
C LEU A 317 -3.55 0.44 13.60
N ASN A 318 -4.31 0.59 12.51
CA ASN A 318 -4.39 1.84 11.77
C ASN A 318 -4.97 2.98 12.64
N CYS A 319 -6.03 2.73 13.40
CA CYS A 319 -6.60 3.75 14.31
C CYS A 319 -5.59 4.21 15.37
N ASP A 320 -4.82 3.29 15.96
CA ASP A 320 -3.77 3.65 16.92
C ASP A 320 -2.67 4.49 16.26
N CYS A 321 -2.15 4.06 15.11
CA CYS A 321 -1.13 4.80 14.38
C CYS A 321 -1.60 6.21 13.98
N GLN A 322 -2.84 6.34 13.52
CA GLN A 322 -3.44 7.64 13.20
C GLN A 322 -3.48 8.55 14.42
N LYS A 323 -4.03 8.03 15.54
CA LYS A 323 -4.14 8.80 16.78
C LYS A 323 -2.79 9.29 17.25
N ILE A 324 -1.78 8.41 17.30
CA ILE A 324 -0.42 8.78 17.71
C ILE A 324 0.18 9.83 16.77
N ALA A 325 0.07 9.62 15.45
CA ALA A 325 0.62 10.54 14.45
C ALA A 325 0.01 11.95 14.56
N GLU A 326 -1.30 12.05 14.69
CA GLU A 326 -2.02 13.33 14.71
C GLU A 326 -1.94 14.03 16.07
N SER A 327 -2.16 13.29 17.17
CA SER A 327 -2.31 13.89 18.51
C SER A 327 -1.00 14.01 19.28
N GLU A 328 -0.07 13.07 19.13
CA GLU A 328 1.17 13.03 19.91
C GLU A 328 2.35 13.57 19.10
N LEU A 329 2.53 13.10 17.86
CA LEU A 329 3.71 13.41 17.04
C LEU A 329 3.54 14.64 16.15
N LYS A 330 2.29 15.05 15.88
CA LYS A 330 1.93 16.17 14.98
C LYS A 330 2.57 16.03 13.60
N CYS A 331 2.54 14.83 13.04
CA CYS A 331 3.12 14.52 11.73
C CYS A 331 2.05 14.10 10.72
N ARG A 332 2.44 13.93 9.46
CA ARG A 332 1.54 13.42 8.42
C ARG A 332 1.28 11.93 8.64
N TYR A 333 0.08 11.50 8.26
CA TYR A 333 -0.35 10.12 8.37
C TYR A 333 -0.93 9.64 7.05
N PHE A 334 -0.56 8.43 6.65
CA PHE A 334 -1.17 7.72 5.54
C PHE A 334 -1.49 6.29 5.97
N THR A 335 -2.64 5.78 5.54
CA THR A 335 -2.97 4.39 5.76
C THR A 335 -3.62 3.76 4.57
N GLU A 336 -3.33 2.47 4.41
CA GLU A 336 -4.11 1.61 3.57
C GLU A 336 -4.94 0.66 4.45
N ASP A 337 -6.25 0.62 4.18
CA ASP A 337 -7.17 -0.30 4.84
C ASP A 337 -7.50 -1.46 3.89
N TYR A 338 -7.17 -2.66 4.33
CA TYR A 338 -7.62 -3.89 3.69
C TYR A 338 -8.75 -4.47 4.51
N ALA A 339 -9.98 -4.18 4.07
CA ALA A 339 -11.14 -4.96 4.46
C ALA A 339 -11.03 -6.36 3.82
N MET A 340 -10.26 -7.26 4.45
CA MET A 340 -10.18 -8.68 4.09
C MET A 340 -11.18 -9.52 4.88
#